data_AF-A0A9P7DI88-F1
#
_entry.id   AF-A0A9P7DI88-F1
#
_cell.length_a   1.000
_cell.length_b   1.000
_cell.length_c   1.000
_cell.angle_alpha   90.00
_cell.angle_beta   90.00
_cell.angle_gamma   90.00
#
_symmetry.space_group_name_H-M   'P 1'
#
loop_
_entity.id
_entity.type
_entity.pdbx_description
1 polymer ?
#
loop_
_entity_poly.entity_id
_entity_poly.type
_entity_poly.pdbx_seq_one_letter_code
_entity_poly.pdbx_strand_id
1 'polypeptide(L)'
;MVFSTGRRTRVPWTTLIGFVDFLVHFRKSETRDFDAMGDALLALSAMRDLGSDTRRDNYLDAIIFAMEADKPSRLRHTALRAMFDARFKLVEIVEKEKGEFREKLLKELAPALFTTTKPIAPQRSDDDDPDTVFNPRRDDCYLRLILTLAKQRDWRAHLVTAGHIERCTSLLDHVIMNSTLSVTTHSYYLAAILIRMNPSGVYRSSLRRATLTSALDSEPTNKEECRLTTNLAGNLPAAPEVLAPPGFPDNVSEKEWWDLLKGAWWAMRWNDLYLETEAAEALPGIVTYTLDLLETPSARYDTGGLVRSVDRIYEMLDKDEAKSEVCRSIT
;
A
#
# COMPACT_ATOMS: atom_id res chain seq x y z
N MET A 1 11.92 -28.06 -6.56
CA MET A 1 10.69 -28.42 -7.30
C MET A 1 10.26 -27.21 -8.11
N VAL A 2 10.31 -27.27 -9.45
CA VAL A 2 9.88 -26.16 -10.33
C VAL A 2 8.41 -26.34 -10.64
N PHE A 3 7.53 -25.54 -10.01
CA PHE A 3 6.12 -25.51 -10.40
C PHE A 3 5.96 -24.62 -11.64
N SER A 4 5.71 -25.26 -12.77
CA SER A 4 5.39 -24.61 -14.04
C SER A 4 4.02 -23.91 -13.92
N THR A 5 4.02 -22.61 -14.17
CA THR A 5 2.85 -21.73 -14.25
C THR A 5 2.05 -22.02 -15.51
N GLY A 6 1.26 -23.09 -15.52
CA GLY A 6 0.60 -23.49 -16.77
C GLY A 6 -0.46 -24.58 -16.69
N ARG A 7 -1.23 -24.68 -15.60
CA ARG A 7 -2.57 -25.33 -15.53
C ARG A 7 -3.08 -25.21 -14.09
N ARG A 8 -4.27 -24.64 -13.88
CA ARG A 8 -4.95 -24.62 -12.57
C ARG A 8 -5.40 -26.03 -12.20
N THR A 9 -4.50 -26.87 -11.71
CA THR A 9 -4.87 -28.08 -10.98
C THR A 9 -5.32 -27.65 -9.58
N ARG A 10 -6.62 -27.72 -9.30
CA ARG A 10 -7.12 -27.56 -7.94
C ARG A 10 -6.50 -28.67 -7.08
N VAL A 11 -5.71 -28.29 -6.08
CA VAL A 11 -5.20 -29.22 -5.09
C VAL A 11 -6.40 -29.86 -4.38
N PRO A 12 -6.46 -31.20 -4.20
CA PRO A 12 -7.57 -31.84 -3.51
C PRO A 12 -7.72 -31.30 -2.09
N TRP A 13 -8.95 -31.04 -1.66
CA TRP A 13 -9.26 -30.55 -0.31
C TRP A 13 -8.73 -31.45 0.81
N THR A 14 -8.67 -32.76 0.59
CA THR A 14 -8.09 -33.74 1.52
C THR A 14 -6.59 -33.53 1.72
N THR A 15 -5.87 -33.09 0.70
CA THR A 15 -4.43 -32.76 0.79
C THR A 15 -4.22 -31.47 1.58
N LEU A 16 -5.09 -30.47 1.41
CA LEU A 16 -5.03 -29.20 2.16
C LEU A 16 -5.32 -29.40 3.66
N ILE A 17 -6.26 -30.29 3.98
CA ILE A 17 -6.53 -30.75 5.35
C ILE A 17 -5.26 -31.32 5.99
N GLY A 18 -4.59 -32.25 5.29
CA GLY A 18 -3.34 -32.86 5.77
C GLY A 18 -2.24 -31.84 6.09
N PHE A 19 -2.15 -30.75 5.32
CA PHE A 19 -1.17 -29.70 5.57
C PHE A 19 -1.45 -28.88 6.83
N VAL A 20 -2.71 -28.55 7.15
CA VAL A 20 -3.01 -27.84 8.40
C VAL A 20 -2.71 -28.71 9.61
N ASP A 21 -3.06 -30.01 9.55
CA ASP A 21 -2.75 -30.95 10.63
C ASP A 21 -1.22 -31.14 10.79
N PHE A 22 -0.50 -31.18 9.67
CA PHE A 22 0.97 -31.16 9.64
C PHE A 22 1.52 -29.92 10.36
N LEU A 23 1.05 -28.70 10.02
CA LEU A 23 1.52 -27.46 10.66
C LEU A 23 1.27 -27.45 12.17
N VAL A 24 0.11 -27.95 12.63
CA VAL A 24 -0.22 -28.03 14.07
C VAL A 24 0.69 -28.99 14.80
N HIS A 25 0.92 -30.18 14.23
CA HIS A 25 1.84 -31.16 14.79
C HIS A 25 3.26 -30.58 14.85
N PHE A 26 3.67 -29.97 13.76
CA PHE A 26 5.01 -29.45 13.57
C PHE A 26 5.37 -28.31 14.51
N ARG A 27 4.43 -27.39 14.78
CA ARG A 27 4.57 -26.31 15.77
C ARG A 27 4.94 -26.84 17.18
N LYS A 28 4.46 -28.04 17.50
CA LYS A 28 4.66 -28.71 18.80
C LYS A 28 5.87 -29.65 18.82
N SER A 29 6.51 -29.91 17.68
CA SER A 29 7.67 -30.79 17.58
C SER A 29 8.96 -30.12 18.09
N GLU A 30 9.83 -30.92 18.71
CA GLU A 30 11.20 -30.54 19.07
C GLU A 30 12.13 -30.53 17.84
N THR A 31 11.85 -31.35 16.83
CA THR A 31 12.60 -31.40 15.58
C THR A 31 11.88 -30.55 14.53
N ARG A 32 12.42 -29.34 14.30
CA ARG A 32 11.82 -28.34 13.42
C ARG A 32 12.60 -28.20 12.10
N ASP A 33 12.21 -28.98 11.09
CA ASP A 33 12.38 -28.66 9.67
C ASP A 33 11.55 -27.43 9.19
N PHE A 34 12.08 -26.22 9.39
CA PHE A 34 11.41 -24.99 8.95
C PHE A 34 11.20 -24.91 7.44
N ASP A 35 11.95 -25.70 6.66
CA ASP A 35 11.80 -25.70 5.21
C ASP A 35 10.52 -26.38 4.77
N ALA A 36 10.23 -27.56 5.34
CA ALA A 36 8.98 -28.26 5.13
C ALA A 36 7.77 -27.44 5.60
N MET A 37 7.92 -26.69 6.70
CA MET A 37 6.88 -25.78 7.17
C MET A 37 6.62 -24.65 6.16
N GLY A 38 7.68 -24.04 5.62
CA GLY A 38 7.56 -23.01 4.58
C GLY A 38 6.91 -23.53 3.30
N ASP A 39 7.25 -24.74 2.87
CA ASP A 39 6.64 -25.39 1.71
C ASP A 39 5.15 -25.67 1.93
N ALA A 40 4.77 -26.11 3.13
CA ALA A 40 3.37 -26.32 3.50
C ALA A 40 2.57 -25.00 3.49
N LEU A 41 3.14 -23.90 4.01
CA LEU A 41 2.52 -22.57 3.96
C LEU A 41 2.32 -22.08 2.51
N LEU A 42 3.32 -22.27 1.65
CA LEU A 42 3.20 -21.94 0.22
C LEU A 42 2.14 -22.79 -0.48
N ALA A 43 2.06 -24.08 -0.19
CA ALA A 43 1.02 -24.94 -0.74
C ALA A 43 -0.39 -24.50 -0.30
N LEU A 44 -0.55 -24.15 0.98
CA LEU A 44 -1.80 -23.65 1.54
C LEU A 44 -2.16 -22.25 1.02
N SER A 45 -1.19 -21.40 0.66
CA SER A 45 -1.48 -20.07 0.08
C SER A 45 -2.30 -20.13 -1.20
N ALA A 46 -2.20 -21.23 -1.94
CA ALA A 46 -3.00 -21.47 -3.14
C ALA A 46 -4.52 -21.48 -2.86
N MET A 47 -4.94 -21.72 -1.60
CA MET A 47 -6.35 -21.60 -1.19
C MET A 47 -6.86 -20.16 -1.23
N ARG A 48 -5.97 -19.17 -1.03
CA ARG A 48 -6.31 -17.74 -0.91
C ARG A 48 -7.35 -17.47 0.19
N ASP A 49 -7.38 -18.31 1.20
CA ASP A 49 -8.32 -18.32 2.33
C ASP A 49 -7.58 -18.90 3.57
N LEU A 50 -8.21 -18.79 4.74
CA LEU A 50 -7.78 -19.42 5.99
C LEU A 50 -8.34 -20.85 6.17
N GLY A 51 -9.05 -21.37 5.18
CA GLY A 51 -9.61 -22.72 5.21
C GLY A 51 -10.98 -22.79 5.90
N SER A 52 -11.35 -23.96 6.43
CA SER A 52 -12.66 -24.14 7.09
C SER A 52 -12.69 -23.52 8.49
N ASP A 53 -13.88 -23.19 8.98
CA ASP A 53 -14.08 -22.60 10.31
C ASP A 53 -13.49 -23.42 11.46
N THR A 54 -13.48 -24.74 11.33
CA THR A 54 -12.90 -25.66 12.33
C THR A 54 -11.37 -25.67 12.37
N ARG A 55 -10.70 -25.08 11.37
CA ARG A 55 -9.25 -25.20 11.16
C ARG A 55 -8.54 -23.87 10.98
N ARG A 56 -9.28 -22.81 10.66
CA ARG A 56 -8.73 -21.47 10.43
C ARG A 56 -7.94 -20.93 11.63
N ASP A 57 -8.35 -21.24 12.86
CA ASP A 57 -7.64 -20.82 14.08
C ASP A 57 -6.25 -21.47 14.14
N ASN A 58 -6.19 -22.78 13.90
CA ASN A 58 -4.93 -23.53 13.87
C ASN A 58 -4.00 -23.05 12.75
N TYR A 59 -4.56 -22.74 11.59
CA TYR A 59 -3.79 -22.24 10.46
C TYR A 59 -3.27 -20.82 10.73
N LEU A 60 -4.12 -19.92 11.26
CA LEU A 60 -3.73 -18.59 11.66
C LEU A 60 -2.61 -18.61 12.70
N ASP A 61 -2.70 -19.47 13.71
CA ASP A 61 -1.62 -19.62 14.70
C ASP A 61 -0.31 -20.08 14.07
N ALA A 62 -0.37 -21.02 13.11
CA ALA A 62 0.82 -21.52 12.44
C ALA A 62 1.50 -20.41 11.62
N ILE A 63 0.69 -19.54 10.99
CA ILE A 63 1.18 -18.37 10.26
C ILE A 63 1.80 -17.35 11.22
N ILE A 64 1.13 -17.01 12.32
CA ILE A 64 1.66 -16.07 13.33
C ILE A 64 2.98 -16.59 13.90
N PHE A 65 3.03 -17.87 14.27
CA PHE A 65 4.25 -18.53 14.73
C PHE A 65 5.37 -18.46 13.69
N ALA A 66 5.06 -18.70 12.42
CA ALA A 66 6.03 -18.61 11.32
C ALA A 66 6.55 -17.19 11.07
N MET A 67 5.82 -16.16 11.51
CA MET A 67 6.20 -14.75 11.38
C MET A 67 7.07 -14.23 12.54
N GLU A 68 7.25 -15.00 13.63
CA GLU A 68 8.02 -14.58 14.81
C GLU A 68 9.48 -14.24 14.45
N ALA A 69 10.05 -13.27 15.17
CA ALA A 69 11.38 -12.71 14.85
C ALA A 69 12.54 -13.72 14.98
N ASP A 70 12.38 -14.78 15.77
CA ASP A 70 13.38 -15.85 15.89
C ASP A 70 13.32 -16.88 14.75
N LYS A 71 12.37 -16.73 13.80
CA LYS A 71 12.19 -17.67 12.69
C LYS A 71 13.04 -17.31 11.47
N PRO A 72 13.48 -18.32 10.69
CA PRO A 72 14.23 -18.09 9.46
C PRO A 72 13.51 -17.14 8.49
N SER A 73 14.29 -16.34 7.76
CA SER A 73 13.79 -15.32 6.81
C SER A 73 12.86 -15.94 5.77
N ARG A 74 13.25 -17.10 5.22
CA ARG A 74 12.45 -17.89 4.28
C ARG A 74 11.06 -18.21 4.85
N LEU A 75 11.01 -18.76 6.07
CA LEU A 75 9.76 -19.13 6.70
C LEU A 75 8.84 -17.91 6.92
N ARG A 76 9.38 -16.82 7.46
CA ARG A 76 8.64 -15.55 7.62
C ARG A 76 8.10 -15.02 6.29
N HIS A 77 8.89 -15.07 5.22
CA HIS A 77 8.46 -14.65 3.90
C HIS A 77 7.35 -15.56 3.34
N THR A 78 7.46 -16.89 3.49
CA THR A 78 6.37 -17.79 3.06
C THR A 78 5.06 -17.54 3.82
N ALA A 79 5.13 -17.24 5.12
CA ALA A 79 3.97 -16.86 5.92
C ALA A 79 3.37 -15.52 5.45
N LEU A 80 4.20 -14.52 5.17
CA LEU A 80 3.75 -13.24 4.59
C LEU A 80 3.07 -13.46 3.24
N ARG A 81 3.64 -14.31 2.39
CA ARG A 81 3.06 -14.66 1.10
C ARG A 81 1.69 -15.33 1.26
N ALA A 82 1.55 -16.23 2.22
CA ALA A 82 0.27 -16.87 2.54
C ALA A 82 -0.81 -15.84 2.94
N MET A 83 -0.46 -14.84 3.76
CA MET A 83 -1.36 -13.74 4.12
C MET A 83 -1.67 -12.80 2.98
N PHE A 84 -0.68 -12.48 2.14
CA PHE A 84 -0.91 -11.70 0.93
C PHE A 84 -1.90 -12.38 -0.02
N ASP A 85 -1.79 -13.70 -0.21
CA ASP A 85 -2.71 -14.46 -1.06
C ASP A 85 -4.12 -14.54 -0.46
N ALA A 86 -4.27 -14.51 0.87
CA ALA A 86 -5.55 -14.51 1.59
C ALA A 86 -6.13 -13.11 1.87
N ARG A 87 -5.47 -12.02 1.46
CA ARG A 87 -5.77 -10.64 1.91
C ARG A 87 -7.22 -10.19 1.77
N PHE A 88 -7.90 -10.54 0.69
CA PHE A 88 -9.31 -10.15 0.49
C PHE A 88 -10.24 -10.89 1.45
N LYS A 89 -9.89 -12.14 1.76
CA LYS A 89 -10.63 -12.93 2.73
C LYS A 89 -10.47 -12.40 4.14
N LEU A 90 -9.29 -11.90 4.49
CA LEU A 90 -9.06 -11.23 5.78
C LEU A 90 -9.96 -10.01 5.97
N VAL A 91 -10.14 -9.22 4.91
CA VAL A 91 -11.07 -8.08 4.89
C VAL A 91 -12.51 -8.57 5.06
N GLU A 92 -12.92 -9.60 4.31
CA GLU A 92 -14.28 -10.17 4.40
C GLU A 92 -14.60 -10.71 5.81
N ILE A 93 -13.66 -11.43 6.43
CA ILE A 93 -13.81 -12.00 7.78
C ILE A 93 -14.04 -10.90 8.82
N VAL A 94 -13.20 -9.85 8.83
CA VAL A 94 -13.32 -8.76 9.81
C VAL A 94 -14.62 -7.96 9.64
N GLU A 95 -15.17 -7.91 8.42
CA GLU A 95 -16.45 -7.24 8.14
C GLU A 95 -17.65 -8.06 8.63
N LYS A 96 -17.66 -9.37 8.36
CA LYS A 96 -18.82 -10.24 8.57
C LYS A 96 -18.86 -10.87 9.95
N GLU A 97 -17.69 -11.17 10.52
CA GLU A 97 -17.60 -11.94 11.75
C GLU A 97 -17.50 -11.06 12.97
N LYS A 98 -17.90 -11.62 14.11
CA LYS A 98 -17.78 -11.01 15.43
C LYS A 98 -17.23 -12.05 16.39
N GLY A 99 -16.61 -11.58 17.48
CA GLY A 99 -16.11 -12.45 18.54
C GLY A 99 -14.61 -12.71 18.49
N GLU A 100 -14.20 -13.76 19.18
CA GLU A 100 -12.82 -14.04 19.56
C GLU A 100 -11.88 -14.17 18.36
N PHE A 101 -12.30 -14.89 17.31
CA PHE A 101 -11.46 -15.07 16.11
C PHE A 101 -11.13 -13.74 15.42
N ARG A 102 -12.11 -12.85 15.26
CA ARG A 102 -11.90 -11.51 14.69
C ARG A 102 -10.94 -10.69 15.55
N GLU A 103 -11.11 -10.73 16.87
CA GLU A 103 -10.23 -10.00 17.78
C GLU A 103 -8.79 -10.51 17.73
N LYS A 104 -8.62 -11.83 17.73
CA LYS A 104 -7.32 -12.48 17.58
C LYS A 104 -6.66 -12.09 16.26
N LEU A 105 -7.41 -12.15 15.17
CA LEU A 105 -6.93 -11.75 13.85
C LEU A 105 -6.42 -10.31 13.84
N LEU A 106 -7.16 -9.37 14.42
CA LEU A 106 -6.76 -7.96 14.47
C LEU A 106 -5.60 -7.68 15.43
N LYS A 107 -5.60 -8.32 16.62
CA LYS A 107 -4.62 -8.06 17.69
C LYS A 107 -3.29 -8.76 17.46
N GLU A 108 -3.30 -9.97 16.92
CA GLU A 108 -2.08 -10.79 16.79
C GLU A 108 -1.48 -10.74 15.39
N LEU A 109 -2.30 -10.69 14.33
CA LEU A 109 -1.76 -10.71 12.97
C LEU A 109 -1.07 -9.39 12.60
N ALA A 110 -1.58 -8.23 13.01
CA ALA A 110 -0.94 -6.96 12.67
C ALA A 110 0.50 -6.87 13.21
N PRO A 111 0.78 -7.12 14.51
CA PRO A 111 2.15 -7.21 15.00
C PRO A 111 3.01 -8.28 14.30
N ALA A 112 2.44 -9.45 14.00
CA ALA A 112 3.15 -10.51 13.29
C ALA A 112 3.54 -10.11 11.85
N LEU A 113 2.69 -9.36 11.15
CA LEU A 113 3.03 -8.83 9.82
C LEU A 113 4.21 -7.87 9.88
N PHE A 114 4.28 -7.04 10.92
CA PHE A 114 5.39 -6.11 11.12
C PHE A 114 6.73 -6.84 11.28
N THR A 115 6.78 -7.94 12.04
CA THR A 115 8.03 -8.70 12.28
C THR A 115 8.61 -9.35 11.02
N THR A 116 7.79 -9.61 9.99
CA THR A 116 8.29 -10.16 8.71
C THR A 116 9.18 -9.21 7.94
N THR A 117 9.08 -7.90 8.18
CA THR A 117 9.85 -6.88 7.46
C THR A 117 10.93 -6.23 8.31
N LYS A 118 10.97 -6.49 9.61
CA LYS A 118 11.98 -5.92 10.50
C LYS A 118 13.35 -6.55 10.17
N PRO A 119 14.39 -5.76 9.88
CA PRO A 119 15.75 -6.29 9.75
C PRO A 119 16.12 -6.96 11.07
N ILE A 120 16.46 -8.24 11.01
CA ILE A 120 16.96 -8.96 12.18
C ILE A 120 18.47 -8.95 12.06
N ALA A 121 19.16 -8.63 13.16
CA ALA A 121 20.61 -8.66 13.18
C ALA A 121 21.08 -10.01 12.61
N PRO A 122 22.08 -10.02 11.73
CA PRO A 122 22.47 -11.24 11.02
C PRO A 122 22.76 -12.33 12.04
N GLN A 123 21.86 -13.31 12.11
CA GLN A 123 22.20 -14.57 12.76
C GLN A 123 23.27 -15.21 11.87
N ARG A 124 24.32 -15.75 12.49
CA ARG A 124 25.51 -16.33 11.84
C ARG A 124 25.21 -17.59 10.99
N SER A 125 24.02 -17.75 10.44
CA SER A 125 23.68 -18.86 9.56
C SER A 125 24.08 -18.53 8.13
N ASP A 126 24.65 -19.52 7.45
CA ASP A 126 25.02 -19.56 6.03
C ASP A 126 23.80 -19.49 5.07
N ASP A 127 22.74 -18.77 5.45
CA ASP A 127 21.53 -18.62 4.65
C ASP A 127 21.74 -17.52 3.60
N ASP A 128 21.61 -17.88 2.32
CA ASP A 128 22.01 -17.09 1.14
C ASP A 128 21.20 -15.78 0.90
N ASP A 129 20.22 -15.45 1.74
CA ASP A 129 19.46 -14.19 1.63
C ASP A 129 19.28 -13.54 3.01
N PRO A 130 20.16 -12.59 3.40
CA PRO A 130 20.05 -11.90 4.67
C PRO A 130 18.76 -11.06 4.72
N ASP A 131 18.22 -10.86 5.92
CA ASP A 131 17.16 -9.87 6.15
C ASP A 131 17.66 -8.46 5.86
N THR A 132 17.63 -8.10 4.58
CA THR A 132 17.93 -6.75 4.14
C THR A 132 16.81 -5.81 4.56
N VAL A 133 17.20 -4.54 4.76
CA VAL A 133 16.26 -3.47 5.11
C VAL A 133 15.14 -3.36 4.08
N PHE A 134 15.48 -3.58 2.81
CA PHE A 134 14.53 -3.63 1.70
C PHE A 134 14.82 -4.83 0.79
N ASN A 135 13.84 -5.71 0.65
CA ASN A 135 13.80 -6.83 -0.27
C ASN A 135 12.60 -6.64 -1.21
N PRO A 136 12.80 -6.38 -2.52
CA PRO A 136 11.72 -6.03 -3.45
C PRO A 136 10.57 -7.05 -3.50
N ARG A 137 10.85 -8.35 -3.40
CA ARG A 137 9.79 -9.38 -3.50
C ARG A 137 8.96 -9.45 -2.22
N ARG A 138 9.64 -9.45 -1.08
CA ARG A 138 9.00 -9.46 0.25
C ARG A 138 8.19 -8.18 0.45
N ASP A 139 8.79 -7.04 0.17
CA ASP A 139 8.20 -5.74 0.47
C ASP A 139 7.08 -5.37 -0.51
N ASP A 140 7.07 -5.85 -1.76
CA ASP A 140 5.87 -5.77 -2.62
C ASP A 140 4.68 -6.53 -1.99
N CYS A 141 4.91 -7.77 -1.54
CA CYS A 141 3.85 -8.57 -0.89
C CYS A 141 3.33 -7.85 0.37
N TYR A 142 4.24 -7.30 1.18
CA TYR A 142 3.89 -6.55 2.38
C TYR A 142 3.07 -5.29 2.04
N LEU A 143 3.57 -4.40 1.19
CA LEU A 143 2.91 -3.12 0.89
C LEU A 143 1.52 -3.34 0.30
N ARG A 144 1.35 -4.32 -0.59
CA ARG A 144 0.03 -4.64 -1.16
C ARG A 144 -0.93 -5.20 -0.13
N LEU A 145 -0.44 -6.06 0.77
CA LEU A 145 -1.23 -6.57 1.88
C LEU A 145 -1.68 -5.43 2.80
N ILE A 146 -0.75 -4.59 3.25
CA ILE A 146 -1.05 -3.46 4.15
C ILE A 146 -2.04 -2.50 3.49
N LEU A 147 -1.86 -2.15 2.21
CA LEU A 147 -2.79 -1.28 1.50
C LEU A 147 -4.21 -1.85 1.45
N THR A 148 -4.32 -3.17 1.25
CA THR A 148 -5.60 -3.89 1.21
C THR A 148 -6.28 -3.89 2.56
N LEU A 149 -5.56 -4.24 3.63
CA LEU A 149 -6.09 -4.26 4.99
C LEU A 149 -6.49 -2.84 5.46
N ALA A 150 -5.69 -1.82 5.16
CA ALA A 150 -5.93 -0.42 5.54
C ALA A 150 -7.22 0.20 4.95
N LYS A 151 -7.90 -0.50 4.03
CA LYS A 151 -9.25 -0.13 3.55
C LYS A 151 -10.27 -0.13 4.69
N GLN A 152 -10.16 -1.06 5.63
CA GLN A 152 -11.07 -1.15 6.77
C GLN A 152 -10.55 -0.36 7.97
N ARG A 153 -11.46 0.31 8.68
CA ARG A 153 -11.12 1.16 9.84
C ARG A 153 -10.49 0.38 10.98
N ASP A 154 -11.01 -0.81 11.26
CA ASP A 154 -10.50 -1.66 12.34
C ASP A 154 -9.07 -2.11 12.06
N TRP A 155 -8.83 -2.67 10.86
CA TRP A 155 -7.47 -2.99 10.41
C TRP A 155 -6.55 -1.78 10.48
N ARG A 156 -6.99 -0.61 9.98
CA ARG A 156 -6.18 0.60 10.02
C ARG A 156 -5.75 0.97 11.43
N ALA A 157 -6.65 0.94 12.40
CA ALA A 157 -6.31 1.24 13.80
C ALA A 157 -5.22 0.30 14.32
N HIS A 158 -5.37 -1.01 14.10
CA HIS A 158 -4.40 -2.01 14.53
C HIS A 158 -3.05 -1.91 13.81
N LEU A 159 -3.06 -1.62 12.50
CA LEU A 159 -1.83 -1.40 11.72
C LEU A 159 -1.07 -0.16 12.18
N VAL A 160 -1.78 0.93 12.52
CA VAL A 160 -1.16 2.13 13.09
C VAL A 160 -0.55 1.80 14.45
N THR A 161 -1.31 1.17 15.35
CA THR A 161 -0.81 0.79 16.69
C THR A 161 0.38 -0.17 16.62
N ALA A 162 0.41 -1.07 15.64
CA ALA A 162 1.52 -2.01 15.46
C ALA A 162 2.76 -1.40 14.77
N GLY A 163 2.75 -0.11 14.41
CA GLY A 163 3.93 0.61 13.90
C GLY A 163 4.12 0.53 12.38
N HIS A 164 3.08 0.19 11.61
CA HIS A 164 3.22 0.02 10.15
C HIS A 164 3.45 1.33 9.41
N ILE A 165 3.03 2.48 9.95
CA ILE A 165 3.33 3.79 9.34
C ILE A 165 4.83 4.05 9.40
N GLU A 166 5.43 3.87 10.57
CA GLU A 166 6.86 4.06 10.83
C GLU A 166 7.68 3.13 9.95
N ARG A 167 7.24 1.87 9.79
CA ARG A 167 7.87 0.95 8.85
C ARG A 167 7.78 1.47 7.42
N CYS A 168 6.60 1.89 6.96
CA CYS A 168 6.43 2.43 5.62
C CYS A 168 7.32 3.67 5.39
N THR A 169 7.39 4.59 6.36
CA THR A 169 8.29 5.74 6.31
C THR A 169 9.76 5.32 6.25
N SER A 170 10.18 4.30 7.01
CA SER A 170 11.56 3.79 6.94
C SER A 170 11.94 3.17 5.60
N LEU A 171 10.95 2.77 4.78
CA LEU A 171 11.18 2.22 3.45
C LEU A 171 11.32 3.30 2.37
N LEU A 172 11.01 4.57 2.70
CA LEU A 172 10.90 5.66 1.75
C LEU A 172 12.19 5.86 0.94
N ASP A 173 13.33 6.00 1.62
CA ASP A 173 14.64 6.18 0.98
C ASP A 173 14.97 5.03 0.02
N HIS A 174 14.73 3.79 0.45
CA HIS A 174 15.00 2.61 -0.36
C HIS A 174 14.08 2.55 -1.58
N VAL A 175 12.81 2.92 -1.43
CA VAL A 175 11.83 2.91 -2.52
C VAL A 175 12.10 4.04 -3.51
N ILE A 176 12.44 5.25 -3.05
CA ILE A 176 12.79 6.38 -3.91
C ILE A 176 14.05 6.05 -4.72
N MET A 177 15.12 5.60 -4.05
CA MET A 177 16.38 5.26 -4.72
C MET A 177 16.17 4.15 -5.75
N ASN A 178 15.46 3.07 -5.41
CA ASN A 178 15.21 1.98 -6.35
C ASN A 178 14.26 2.36 -7.49
N SER A 179 13.32 3.29 -7.28
CA SER A 179 12.39 3.73 -8.33
C SER A 179 13.09 4.50 -9.45
N THR A 180 14.25 5.12 -9.16
CA THR A 180 15.08 5.73 -10.21
C THR A 180 15.80 4.70 -11.09
N LEU A 181 16.02 3.49 -10.57
CA LEU A 181 16.81 2.44 -11.20
C LEU A 181 15.95 1.35 -11.85
N SER A 182 14.73 1.15 -11.35
CA SER A 182 13.80 0.13 -11.81
C SER A 182 12.36 0.59 -11.68
N VAL A 183 11.54 0.26 -12.68
CA VAL A 183 10.11 0.51 -12.63
C VAL A 183 9.48 -0.49 -11.66
N THR A 184 9.38 -0.10 -10.39
CA THR A 184 8.75 -0.93 -9.37
C THR A 184 7.45 -0.31 -8.87
N THR A 185 6.50 -1.16 -8.52
CA THR A 185 5.18 -0.79 -7.98
C THR A 185 5.23 -0.28 -6.54
N HIS A 186 6.37 -0.43 -5.84
CA HIS A 186 6.52 -0.05 -4.44
C HIS A 186 6.19 1.41 -4.16
N SER A 187 6.66 2.34 -5.00
CA SER A 187 6.36 3.78 -4.83
C SER A 187 4.86 4.05 -4.83
N TYR A 188 4.12 3.36 -5.69
CA TYR A 188 2.68 3.48 -5.76
C TYR A 188 2.00 3.01 -4.49
N TYR A 189 2.28 1.78 -4.07
CA TYR A 189 1.65 1.21 -2.88
C TYR A 189 2.06 1.96 -1.61
N LEU A 190 3.31 2.40 -1.51
CA LEU A 190 3.81 3.16 -0.38
C LEU A 190 3.11 4.53 -0.27
N ALA A 191 3.00 5.29 -1.37
CA ALA A 191 2.24 6.54 -1.40
C ALA A 191 0.79 6.31 -0.99
N ALA A 192 0.15 5.28 -1.57
CA ALA A 192 -1.23 4.93 -1.28
C ALA A 192 -1.46 4.57 0.21
N ILE A 193 -0.53 3.84 0.83
CA ILE A 193 -0.59 3.50 2.26
C ILE A 193 -0.47 4.76 3.10
N LEU A 194 0.55 5.58 2.86
CA LEU A 194 0.80 6.79 3.64
C LEU A 194 -0.39 7.76 3.55
N ILE A 195 -0.97 7.95 2.36
CA ILE A 195 -2.19 8.73 2.17
C ILE A 195 -3.38 8.13 2.94
N ARG A 196 -3.54 6.81 2.91
CA ARG A 196 -4.71 6.12 3.49
C ARG A 196 -4.65 6.03 5.02
N MET A 197 -3.45 5.85 5.56
CA MET A 197 -3.21 5.67 6.99
C MET A 197 -2.99 6.99 7.73
N ASN A 198 -2.79 8.12 7.01
CA ASN A 198 -2.60 9.42 7.65
C ASN A 198 -3.87 9.86 8.44
N PRO A 199 -3.80 9.99 9.78
CA PRO A 199 -4.92 10.40 10.61
C PRO A 199 -5.26 11.89 10.46
N SER A 200 -4.37 12.72 9.91
CA SER A 200 -4.56 14.17 9.73
C SER A 200 -5.55 14.55 8.62
N GLY A 201 -6.39 13.61 8.16
CA GLY A 201 -7.46 13.81 7.17
C GLY A 201 -8.45 14.96 7.45
N VAL A 202 -8.28 15.70 8.55
CA VAL A 202 -8.81 17.04 8.81
C VAL A 202 -8.48 18.04 7.69
N TYR A 203 -7.45 17.79 6.85
CA TYR A 203 -7.13 18.62 5.67
C TYR A 203 -8.31 18.75 4.65
N ARG A 204 -9.30 17.83 4.68
CA ARG A 204 -10.31 17.67 3.62
C ARG A 204 -11.55 18.57 3.66
N SER A 205 -11.89 19.22 4.78
CA SER A 205 -13.15 20.00 4.88
C SER A 205 -12.98 21.51 4.73
N SER A 206 -11.77 22.03 4.97
CA SER A 206 -11.54 23.47 5.10
C SER A 206 -11.11 24.09 3.77
N LEU A 207 -10.11 23.50 3.11
CA LEU A 207 -9.61 24.00 1.82
C LEU A 207 -10.66 23.85 0.72
N ARG A 208 -11.30 22.68 0.61
CA ARG A 208 -12.36 22.43 -0.37
C ARG A 208 -13.59 23.34 -0.18
N ARG A 209 -13.93 23.70 1.06
CA ARG A 209 -15.04 24.62 1.36
C ARG A 209 -14.64 26.07 1.04
N ALA A 210 -13.42 26.49 1.39
CA ALA A 210 -12.92 27.82 1.04
C ALA A 210 -12.81 28.05 -0.47
N THR A 211 -12.32 27.07 -1.23
CA THR A 211 -12.19 27.18 -2.70
C THR A 211 -13.55 27.16 -3.40
N LEU A 212 -14.52 26.36 -2.93
CA LEU A 212 -15.88 26.35 -3.48
C LEU A 212 -16.66 27.63 -3.16
N THR A 213 -16.53 28.18 -1.95
CA THR A 213 -17.16 29.46 -1.59
C THR A 213 -16.54 30.61 -2.39
N SER A 214 -15.21 30.63 -2.54
CA SER A 214 -14.51 31.65 -3.35
C SER A 214 -14.87 31.59 -4.85
N ALA A 215 -15.12 30.39 -5.39
CA ALA A 215 -15.50 30.21 -6.80
C ALA A 215 -16.98 30.51 -7.07
N LEU A 216 -17.84 30.42 -6.05
CA LEU A 216 -19.25 30.79 -6.15
C LEU A 216 -19.48 32.30 -5.92
N ASP A 217 -18.58 32.96 -5.20
CA ASP A 217 -18.63 34.41 -4.96
C ASP A 217 -18.00 35.24 -6.10
N SER A 218 -17.41 34.59 -7.11
CA SER A 218 -16.79 35.24 -8.27
C SER A 218 -17.57 34.99 -9.57
N GLU A 219 -18.77 35.57 -9.66
CA GLU A 219 -19.40 35.82 -10.97
C GLU A 219 -18.67 36.98 -11.68
N PRO A 220 -18.30 36.85 -12.98
CA PRO A 220 -17.69 37.94 -13.71
C PRO A 220 -18.77 38.90 -14.21
N THR A 221 -18.93 40.04 -13.54
CA THR A 221 -19.60 41.19 -14.13
C THR A 221 -18.60 42.00 -14.96
N ASN A 222 -18.96 42.09 -16.24
CA ASN A 222 -18.27 42.72 -17.35
C ASN A 222 -17.68 44.13 -17.15
N LYS A 223 -16.58 44.34 -17.91
CA LYS A 223 -16.17 45.54 -18.68
C LYS A 223 -15.31 46.65 -18.04
N GLU A 224 -14.26 46.93 -18.82
CA GLU A 224 -13.64 48.23 -19.17
C GLU A 224 -12.36 48.72 -18.47
N GLU A 225 -11.35 48.86 -19.33
CA GLU A 225 -10.37 49.95 -19.49
C GLU A 225 -9.07 50.08 -18.66
N CYS A 226 -8.00 50.25 -19.45
CA CYS A 226 -6.64 50.64 -19.12
C CYS A 226 -6.51 51.89 -18.24
N ARG A 227 -5.46 51.93 -17.40
CA ARG A 227 -4.29 52.82 -17.57
C ARG A 227 -3.20 52.60 -16.51
N LEU A 228 -1.96 52.73 -16.97
CA LEU A 228 -0.74 52.89 -16.18
C LEU A 228 -0.75 54.23 -15.43
N THR A 229 -0.50 54.22 -14.11
CA THR A 229 0.20 55.31 -13.41
C THR A 229 0.90 54.79 -12.15
N THR A 230 2.14 55.24 -12.01
CA THR A 230 3.12 55.01 -10.93
C THR A 230 2.71 55.56 -9.56
N ASN A 231 3.07 54.78 -8.53
CA ASN A 231 3.42 55.12 -7.14
C ASN A 231 2.41 55.88 -6.27
N LEU A 232 1.83 55.16 -5.30
CA LEU A 232 1.62 55.68 -3.95
C LEU A 232 1.80 54.54 -2.92
N ALA A 233 2.79 54.70 -2.04
CA ALA A 233 2.96 53.90 -0.84
C ALA A 233 1.77 54.16 0.10
N GLY A 234 1.06 53.10 0.47
CA GLY A 234 -0.07 53.15 1.39
C GLY A 234 -0.53 51.75 1.75
N ASN A 235 0.01 51.24 2.86
CA ASN A 235 -0.51 50.15 3.69
C ASN A 235 -1.24 49.02 2.96
N LEU A 236 -0.48 48.05 2.45
CA LEU A 236 -0.98 46.70 2.26
C LEU A 236 -1.42 46.15 3.64
N PRO A 237 -2.61 45.54 3.78
CA PRO A 237 -2.87 44.66 4.91
C PRO A 237 -1.79 43.57 4.92
N ALA A 238 -1.30 43.24 6.11
CA ALA A 238 -0.31 42.20 6.31
C ALA A 238 -0.68 40.98 5.47
N ALA A 239 0.29 40.49 4.67
CA ALA A 239 0.15 39.25 3.93
C ALA A 239 -0.45 38.20 4.86
N PRO A 240 -1.50 37.46 4.44
CA PRO A 240 -2.01 36.38 5.26
C PRO A 240 -0.82 35.48 5.59
N GLU A 241 -0.65 35.30 6.90
CA GLU A 241 0.25 34.39 7.57
C GLU A 241 0.61 33.22 6.65
N VAL A 242 1.91 33.07 6.36
CA VAL A 242 2.46 32.00 5.53
C VAL A 242 1.81 30.70 6.00
N LEU A 243 0.83 30.21 5.23
CA LEU A 243 0.17 28.94 5.49
C LEU A 243 1.28 27.90 5.48
N ALA A 244 1.53 27.31 6.65
CA ALA A 244 2.43 26.18 6.76
C ALA A 244 2.06 25.15 5.67
N PRO A 245 3.04 24.59 4.95
CA PRO A 245 2.77 23.64 3.88
C PRO A 245 1.92 22.47 4.41
N PRO A 246 1.11 21.83 3.54
CA PRO A 246 0.25 20.71 3.92
C PRO A 246 1.01 19.70 4.78
N GLY A 247 0.51 19.43 5.98
CA GLY A 247 1.19 18.59 6.97
C GLY A 247 1.48 17.20 6.42
N PHE A 248 2.71 17.02 5.99
CA PHE A 248 3.33 15.73 5.71
C PHE A 248 3.21 14.85 6.96
N PRO A 249 3.33 13.51 6.85
CA PRO A 249 3.74 12.75 8.03
C PRO A 249 4.93 13.50 8.65
N ASP A 250 4.93 13.77 9.96
CA ASP A 250 5.87 14.72 10.61
C ASP A 250 7.37 14.43 10.34
N ASN A 251 7.66 13.26 9.75
CA ASN A 251 8.98 12.73 9.45
C ASN A 251 9.30 12.60 7.95
N VAL A 252 8.48 13.17 7.04
CA VAL A 252 8.73 13.13 5.59
C VAL A 252 8.84 14.55 5.05
N SER A 253 9.96 14.86 4.40
CA SER A 253 10.16 16.16 3.76
C SER A 253 9.31 16.32 2.50
N GLU A 254 9.01 17.58 2.14
CA GLU A 254 8.29 17.90 0.90
C GLU A 254 8.95 17.26 -0.33
N LYS A 255 10.28 17.27 -0.38
CA LYS A 255 11.05 16.70 -1.49
C LYS A 255 10.89 15.19 -1.57
N GLU A 256 11.04 14.47 -0.46
CA GLU A 256 10.88 13.01 -0.44
C GLU A 256 9.46 12.60 -0.84
N TRP A 257 8.46 13.36 -0.38
CA TRP A 257 7.07 13.14 -0.77
C TRP A 257 6.85 13.37 -2.27
N TRP A 258 7.44 14.44 -2.83
CA TRP A 258 7.39 14.71 -4.27
C TRP A 258 8.06 13.60 -5.08
N ASP A 259 9.24 13.14 -4.68
CA ASP A 259 9.98 12.08 -5.36
C ASP A 259 9.21 10.74 -5.30
N LEU A 260 8.55 10.44 -4.17
CA LEU A 260 7.67 9.29 -4.02
C LEU A 260 6.47 9.34 -4.99
N LEU A 261 5.80 10.49 -5.09
CA LEU A 261 4.66 10.66 -5.99
C LEU A 261 5.07 10.53 -7.46
N LYS A 262 6.20 11.10 -7.87
CA LYS A 262 6.75 10.88 -9.22
C LYS A 262 6.97 9.39 -9.48
N GLY A 263 7.55 8.68 -8.52
CA GLY A 263 7.71 7.22 -8.57
C GLY A 263 6.39 6.48 -8.72
N ALA A 264 5.34 6.90 -8.01
CA ALA A 264 4.00 6.32 -8.10
C ALA A 264 3.38 6.51 -9.50
N TRP A 265 3.47 7.70 -10.07
CA TRP A 265 2.99 8.00 -11.42
C TRP A 265 3.75 7.22 -12.50
N TRP A 266 5.07 7.07 -12.32
CA TRP A 266 5.87 6.21 -13.19
C TRP A 266 5.46 4.74 -13.07
N ALA A 267 5.27 4.23 -11.86
CA ALA A 267 4.85 2.86 -11.64
C ALA A 267 3.50 2.55 -12.31
N MET A 268 2.53 3.46 -12.20
CA MET A 268 1.23 3.33 -12.87
C MET A 268 1.34 3.20 -14.38
N ARG A 269 2.22 4.02 -14.99
CA ARG A 269 2.40 4.05 -16.44
C ARG A 269 2.88 2.72 -17.02
N TRP A 270 3.65 1.95 -16.24
CA TRP A 270 4.42 0.82 -16.77
C TRP A 270 3.94 -0.56 -16.29
N ASN A 271 3.08 -0.62 -15.26
CA ASN A 271 2.68 -1.90 -14.63
C ASN A 271 1.18 -2.20 -14.74
N ASP A 272 0.45 -1.50 -15.61
CA ASP A 272 -1.01 -1.64 -15.76
C ASP A 272 -1.77 -1.64 -14.43
N LEU A 273 -1.28 -0.85 -13.45
CA LEU A 273 -1.84 -0.82 -12.09
C LEU A 273 -3.32 -0.42 -12.08
N TYR A 274 -3.79 0.28 -13.11
CA TYR A 274 -5.21 0.62 -13.27
C TYR A 274 -6.12 -0.61 -13.39
N LEU A 275 -5.59 -1.78 -13.74
CA LEU A 275 -6.33 -3.05 -13.75
C LEU A 275 -6.50 -3.65 -12.36
N GLU A 276 -5.68 -3.25 -11.38
CA GLU A 276 -5.80 -3.71 -10.01
C GLU A 276 -6.77 -2.83 -9.23
N THR A 277 -7.84 -3.42 -8.71
CA THR A 277 -8.89 -2.67 -7.98
C THR A 277 -8.33 -1.91 -6.78
N GLU A 278 -7.42 -2.51 -6.00
CA GLU A 278 -6.80 -1.82 -4.87
C GLU A 278 -5.98 -0.60 -5.29
N ALA A 279 -5.33 -0.68 -6.46
CA ALA A 279 -4.56 0.42 -6.98
C ALA A 279 -5.48 1.51 -7.52
N ALA A 280 -6.47 1.20 -8.36
CA ALA A 280 -7.43 2.17 -8.87
C ALA A 280 -8.11 2.98 -7.75
N GLU A 281 -8.49 2.35 -6.63
CA GLU A 281 -9.10 3.04 -5.48
C GLU A 281 -8.17 4.04 -4.76
N ALA A 282 -6.85 3.86 -4.85
CA ALA A 282 -5.88 4.78 -4.25
C ALA A 282 -5.60 6.02 -5.12
N LEU A 283 -5.92 5.94 -6.42
CA LEU A 283 -5.60 6.97 -7.41
C LEU A 283 -6.14 8.36 -7.06
N PRO A 284 -7.41 8.55 -6.62
CA PRO A 284 -7.92 9.87 -6.28
C PRO A 284 -7.12 10.55 -5.16
N GLY A 285 -6.60 9.75 -4.22
CA GLY A 285 -5.72 10.24 -3.16
C GLY A 285 -4.41 10.75 -3.73
N ILE A 286 -3.76 9.94 -4.57
CA ILE A 286 -2.48 10.30 -5.23
C ILE A 286 -2.65 11.56 -6.08
N VAL A 287 -3.73 11.67 -6.87
CA VAL A 287 -4.06 12.88 -7.64
C VAL A 287 -4.19 14.09 -6.74
N THR A 288 -4.97 13.99 -5.67
CA THR A 288 -5.20 15.13 -4.75
C THR A 288 -3.87 15.63 -4.18
N TYR A 289 -3.05 14.75 -3.62
CA TYR A 289 -1.76 15.14 -3.04
C TYR A 289 -0.76 15.64 -4.09
N THR A 290 -0.85 15.13 -5.32
CA THR A 290 -0.03 15.61 -6.41
C THR A 290 -0.38 17.06 -6.76
N LEU A 291 -1.68 17.38 -6.88
CA LEU A 291 -2.16 18.73 -7.17
C LEU A 291 -1.77 19.72 -6.08
N ASP A 292 -1.92 19.34 -4.81
CA ASP A 292 -1.57 20.20 -3.67
C ASP A 292 -0.07 20.56 -3.65
N LEU A 293 0.80 19.72 -4.21
CA LEU A 293 2.24 19.96 -4.28
C LEU A 293 2.68 20.76 -5.51
N LEU A 294 1.84 20.91 -6.55
CA LEU A 294 2.25 21.60 -7.77
C LEU A 294 2.65 23.06 -7.52
N GLU A 295 2.14 23.66 -6.45
CA GLU A 295 2.42 25.05 -6.07
C GLU A 295 3.73 25.19 -5.27
N THR A 296 4.33 24.09 -4.81
CA THR A 296 5.51 24.12 -3.95
C THR A 296 6.83 24.25 -4.72
N PRO A 297 7.92 24.72 -4.08
CA PRO A 297 9.21 24.85 -4.73
C PRO A 297 9.75 23.53 -5.31
N SER A 298 9.48 22.39 -4.66
CA SER A 298 9.96 21.08 -5.13
C SER A 298 9.33 20.67 -6.47
N ALA A 299 8.07 21.04 -6.72
CA ALA A 299 7.39 20.70 -7.95
C ALA A 299 7.89 21.50 -9.16
N ARG A 300 8.30 22.76 -8.96
CA ARG A 300 8.67 23.71 -10.04
C ARG A 300 9.76 23.20 -10.98
N TYR A 301 10.61 22.28 -10.52
CA TYR A 301 11.73 21.77 -11.30
C TYR A 301 11.38 20.59 -12.23
N ASP A 302 10.20 19.95 -12.08
CA ASP A 302 9.86 18.72 -12.82
C ASP A 302 8.35 18.50 -13.08
N THR A 303 7.54 19.56 -13.08
CA THR A 303 6.10 19.45 -13.38
C THR A 303 5.82 18.89 -14.78
N GLY A 304 6.66 19.19 -15.78
CA GLY A 304 6.48 18.72 -17.15
C GLY A 304 6.64 17.21 -17.34
N GLY A 305 7.46 16.54 -16.52
CA GLY A 305 7.58 15.08 -16.53
C GLY A 305 6.33 14.39 -15.96
N LEU A 306 5.80 14.97 -14.89
CA LEU A 306 4.61 14.50 -14.22
C LEU A 306 3.34 14.68 -15.08
N VAL A 307 3.11 15.86 -15.64
CA VAL A 307 1.94 16.14 -16.50
C VAL A 307 1.85 15.13 -17.65
N ARG A 308 2.95 14.86 -18.35
CA ARG A 308 3.00 13.84 -19.41
C ARG A 308 2.68 12.42 -18.94
N SER A 309 2.98 12.10 -17.68
CA SER A 309 2.69 10.79 -17.09
C SER A 309 1.20 10.69 -16.76
N VAL A 310 0.61 11.75 -16.21
CA VAL A 310 -0.81 11.85 -15.89
C VAL A 310 -1.67 11.83 -17.16
N ASP A 311 -1.37 12.64 -18.17
CA ASP A 311 -2.12 12.72 -19.43
C ASP A 311 -2.21 11.35 -20.11
N ARG A 312 -1.09 10.61 -20.16
CA ARG A 312 -1.06 9.25 -20.74
C ARG A 312 -1.90 8.24 -19.96
N ILE A 313 -1.99 8.38 -18.64
CA ILE A 313 -2.85 7.49 -17.83
C ILE A 313 -4.31 7.77 -18.17
N TYR A 314 -4.71 9.03 -18.29
CA TYR A 314 -6.06 9.39 -18.76
C TYR A 314 -6.34 8.86 -20.17
N GLU A 315 -5.41 9.00 -21.12
CA GLU A 315 -5.56 8.42 -22.46
C GLU A 315 -5.73 6.89 -22.44
N MET A 316 -5.07 6.18 -21.51
CA MET A 316 -5.20 4.72 -21.38
C MET A 316 -6.55 4.34 -20.78
N LEU A 317 -7.00 5.06 -19.75
CA LEU A 317 -8.32 4.84 -19.13
C LEU A 317 -9.45 5.08 -20.14
N ASP A 318 -9.36 6.15 -20.93
CA ASP A 318 -10.35 6.49 -21.97
C ASP A 318 -10.41 5.41 -23.07
N LYS A 319 -9.25 4.90 -23.50
CA LYS A 319 -9.16 3.79 -24.47
C LYS A 319 -9.75 2.50 -23.94
N ASP A 320 -9.58 2.20 -22.66
CA ASP A 320 -10.11 0.97 -22.05
C ASP A 320 -11.61 1.07 -21.74
N GLU A 321 -12.12 2.25 -21.39
CA GLU A 321 -13.56 2.51 -21.32
C GLU A 321 -14.22 2.32 -22.70
N ALA A 322 -13.62 2.90 -23.74
CA ALA A 322 -14.07 2.71 -25.11
C ALA A 322 -14.04 1.24 -25.55
N LYS A 323 -13.00 0.47 -25.20
CA LYS A 323 -12.95 -0.99 -25.46
C LYS A 323 -14.00 -1.75 -24.68
N SER A 324 -14.24 -1.39 -23.41
CA SER A 324 -15.23 -2.03 -22.54
C SER A 324 -16.64 -1.84 -23.10
N GLU A 325 -16.93 -0.65 -23.63
CA GLU A 325 -18.19 -0.32 -24.27
C GLU A 325 -18.38 -1.06 -25.61
N VAL A 326 -17.33 -1.13 -26.44
CA VAL A 326 -17.34 -1.94 -27.68
C VAL A 326 -17.56 -3.42 -27.37
N CYS A 327 -16.89 -3.99 -26.37
CA CYS A 327 -17.09 -5.38 -25.96
C CYS A 327 -18.51 -5.64 -25.42
N ARG A 328 -19.11 -4.69 -24.70
CA ARG A 328 -20.52 -4.80 -24.26
C ARG A 328 -21.51 -4.72 -25.43
N SER A 329 -21.17 -4.00 -26.50
CA SER A 329 -22.02 -3.88 -27.70
C SER A 329 -22.01 -5.12 -28.62
N ILE A 330 -21.09 -6.07 -28.38
CA ILE A 330 -20.89 -7.28 -29.20
C ILE A 330 -21.46 -8.55 -28.54
N THR A 331 -21.93 -8.47 -27.29
CA THR A 331 -22.64 -9.56 -26.56
C THR A 331 -24.13 -9.33 -26.49
#